data_AF-A0A358CA40-F1
#
_entry.id   AF-A0A358CA40-F1
#
_cell.length_a   1.000
_cell.length_b   1.000
_cell.length_c   1.000
_cell.angle_alpha   90.00
_cell.angle_beta   90.00
_cell.angle_gamma   90.00
#
_symmetry.space_group_name_H-M   'P 1'
#
loop_
_entity.id
_entity.type
_entity.pdbx_description
1 polymer ?
#
loop_
_entity_poly.entity_id
_entity_poly.type
_entity_poly.pdbx_seq_one_letter_code
_entity_poly.pdbx_strand_id
1 'polypeptide(L)'
;MQAPDNDPLLLRPPLATWQAADKTAFVVGLAGMLDAHAAQQLKAADLTAPLERLRARGAFSVRPFSHALLDGLLAERGILRRARPVRLPPARMEPASAAREAGPLVAPFRTHCASCHDTTLPHPPNFLYGSPADVEARLDHCAERIVVRLGMAGLPEASRSKPPMPPAAELASRGIDPAHWAVSPELDVLKRLAASRLRGQDPASLLRRPYAQLRSCLPSPSYAERSR
;
A
#
# COMPACT_ATOMS: atom_id res chain seq x y z
N MET A 1 34.55 -5.33 4.38
CA MET A 1 34.11 -6.11 5.57
C MET A 1 32.76 -5.57 5.98
N GLN A 2 31.68 -6.36 5.84
CA GLN A 2 30.36 -6.00 6.36
C GLN A 2 30.42 -6.06 7.88
N ALA A 3 29.89 -5.02 8.55
CA ALA A 3 29.75 -5.01 9.99
C ALA A 3 28.83 -6.17 10.41
N PRO A 4 29.23 -7.02 11.37
CA PRO A 4 28.47 -8.22 11.80
C PRO A 4 27.04 -7.88 12.30
N ASP A 5 26.81 -6.64 12.69
CA ASP A 5 25.56 -6.02 13.10
C ASP A 5 24.51 -5.88 11.97
N ASN A 6 24.91 -6.10 10.72
CA ASN A 6 24.02 -6.10 9.54
C ASN A 6 23.71 -7.50 8.99
N ASP A 7 24.08 -8.57 9.69
CA ASP A 7 23.71 -9.93 9.28
C ASP A 7 22.19 -10.14 9.43
N PRO A 8 21.46 -10.41 8.33
CA PRO A 8 20.00 -10.62 8.36
C PRO A 8 19.59 -11.96 9.00
N LEU A 9 20.54 -12.85 9.29
CA LEU A 9 20.29 -14.17 9.87
C LEU A 9 20.48 -14.22 11.39
N LEU A 10 20.98 -13.15 12.02
CA LEU A 10 21.10 -13.07 13.47
C LEU A 10 19.77 -12.64 14.11
N LEU A 11 19.32 -13.42 15.10
CA LEU A 11 18.18 -13.08 15.94
C LEU A 11 18.50 -11.80 16.73
N ARG A 12 17.89 -10.69 16.34
CA ARG A 12 18.07 -9.40 17.03
C ARG A 12 17.23 -9.36 18.30
N PRO A 13 17.73 -8.77 19.39
CA PRO A 13 16.89 -8.45 20.53
C PRO A 13 15.74 -7.53 20.09
N PRO A 14 14.56 -7.63 20.74
CA PRO A 14 13.41 -6.80 20.40
C PRO A 14 13.77 -5.31 20.54
N LEU A 15 13.40 -4.51 19.54
CA LEU A 15 13.68 -3.06 19.49
C LEU A 15 13.05 -2.29 20.66
N ALA A 16 12.00 -2.84 21.29
CA ALA A 16 11.41 -2.32 22.52
C ALA A 16 10.66 -3.43 23.25
N THR A 17 10.75 -3.43 24.58
CA THR A 17 9.93 -4.28 25.47
C THR A 17 8.75 -3.44 25.95
N TRP A 18 7.53 -3.81 25.54
CA TRP A 18 6.33 -3.06 25.90
C TRP A 18 5.71 -3.64 27.16
N GLN A 19 5.61 -2.85 28.23
CA GLN A 19 4.74 -3.18 29.37
C GLN A 19 3.37 -2.57 29.11
N ALA A 20 2.41 -3.39 28.70
CA ALA A 20 1.11 -2.88 28.27
C ALA A 20 0.17 -2.66 29.47
N ALA A 21 -0.09 -1.40 29.80
CA ALA A 21 -1.32 -0.98 30.48
C ALA A 21 -2.50 -0.81 29.49
N ASP A 22 -2.23 -0.76 28.18
CA ASP A 22 -3.25 -0.48 27.16
C ASP A 22 -3.76 -1.75 26.47
N LYS A 23 -4.89 -2.23 26.97
CA LYS A 23 -5.63 -3.39 26.45
C LYS A 23 -6.17 -3.16 25.03
N THR A 24 -6.23 -1.92 24.55
CA THR A 24 -6.83 -1.56 23.25
C THR A 24 -5.89 -1.93 22.10
N ALA A 25 -4.61 -1.62 22.22
CA ALA A 25 -3.59 -2.03 21.26
C ALA A 25 -3.46 -3.57 21.17
N PHE A 26 -3.64 -4.25 22.31
CA PHE A 26 -3.71 -5.72 22.38
C PHE A 26 -4.90 -6.28 21.59
N VAL A 27 -6.09 -5.68 21.73
CA VAL A 27 -7.30 -6.09 21.01
C VAL A 27 -7.20 -5.83 19.50
N VAL A 28 -6.61 -4.70 19.09
CA VAL A 28 -6.42 -4.35 17.67
C VAL A 28 -5.41 -5.28 16.98
N GLY A 29 -4.32 -5.65 17.67
CA GLY A 29 -3.35 -6.61 17.15
C GLY A 29 -3.94 -8.01 16.94
N LEU A 30 -4.81 -8.47 17.85
CA LEU A 30 -5.57 -9.70 17.70
C LEU A 30 -6.57 -9.63 16.54
N ALA A 31 -7.30 -8.52 16.40
CA ALA A 31 -8.28 -8.34 15.34
C ALA A 31 -7.68 -8.38 13.92
N GLY A 32 -6.42 -7.96 13.74
CA GLY A 32 -5.71 -8.04 12.47
C GLY A 32 -5.29 -9.45 12.05
N MET A 33 -5.25 -10.41 12.98
CA MET A 33 -4.82 -11.81 12.72
C MET A 33 -5.98 -12.80 12.65
N LEU A 34 -7.19 -12.38 13.02
CA LEU A 34 -8.38 -13.20 13.04
C LEU A 34 -9.09 -13.11 11.69
N ASP A 35 -9.32 -14.26 11.04
CA ASP A 35 -10.32 -14.30 9.98
C ASP A 35 -11.72 -14.08 10.57
N ALA A 36 -12.66 -13.64 9.73
CA ALA A 36 -14.02 -13.29 10.18
C ALA A 36 -14.71 -14.43 10.95
N HIS A 37 -14.38 -15.69 10.65
CA HIS A 37 -14.92 -16.86 11.32
C HIS A 37 -14.33 -17.02 12.73
N ALA A 38 -13.01 -16.92 12.88
CA ALA A 38 -12.33 -16.94 14.18
C ALA A 38 -12.76 -15.75 15.07
N ALA A 39 -12.92 -14.56 14.48
CA ALA A 39 -13.41 -13.38 15.18
C ALA A 39 -14.84 -13.59 15.71
N GLN A 40 -15.73 -14.20 14.93
CA GLN A 40 -17.10 -14.46 15.34
C GLN A 40 -17.19 -15.50 16.48
N GLN A 41 -16.35 -16.54 16.44
CA GLN A 41 -16.28 -17.58 17.49
C GLN A 41 -15.70 -17.05 18.81
N LEU A 42 -14.70 -16.18 18.74
CA LEU A 42 -14.05 -15.62 19.94
C LEU A 42 -14.83 -14.47 20.57
N LYS A 43 -15.60 -13.70 19.78
CA LYS A 43 -16.39 -12.54 20.26
C LYS A 43 -17.43 -12.90 21.32
N ALA A 44 -17.90 -14.14 21.35
CA ALA A 44 -18.93 -14.62 22.28
C ALA A 44 -18.37 -15.45 23.45
N ALA A 45 -17.05 -15.61 23.56
CA ALA A 45 -16.43 -16.55 24.51
C ALA A 45 -15.73 -15.85 25.68
N ASP A 46 -15.85 -16.41 26.89
CA ASP A 46 -14.92 -16.10 27.98
C ASP A 46 -13.56 -16.77 27.69
N LEU A 47 -12.53 -15.93 27.62
CA LEU A 47 -11.16 -16.33 27.26
C LEU A 47 -10.22 -16.33 28.47
N THR A 48 -10.69 -15.97 29.66
CA THR A 48 -9.86 -15.78 30.85
C THR A 48 -9.10 -17.05 31.22
N ALA A 49 -9.81 -18.16 31.42
CA ALA A 49 -9.19 -19.43 31.81
C ALA A 49 -8.29 -20.05 30.70
N PRO A 50 -8.68 -20.04 29.41
CA PRO A 50 -7.79 -20.42 28.31
C PRO A 50 -6.49 -19.60 28.25
N LEU A 51 -6.56 -18.28 28.43
CA LEU A 51 -5.40 -17.39 28.38
C LEU A 51 -4.44 -17.64 29.56
N GLU A 52 -4.96 -17.87 30.76
CA GLU A 52 -4.13 -18.22 31.92
C GLU A 52 -3.41 -19.57 31.74
N ARG A 53 -4.07 -20.57 31.15
CA ARG A 53 -3.42 -21.85 30.82
C ARG A 53 -2.35 -21.71 29.75
N LEU A 54 -2.57 -20.86 28.75
CA LEU A 54 -1.54 -20.50 27.75
C LEU A 54 -0.35 -19.77 28.39
N ARG A 55 -0.62 -18.89 29.36
CA ARG A 55 0.41 -18.15 30.10
C ARG A 55 1.27 -19.09 30.93
N ALA A 56 0.65 -20.00 31.67
CA ALA A 56 1.33 -20.95 32.54
C ALA A 56 2.30 -21.87 31.77
N ARG A 57 2.00 -22.21 30.51
CA ARG A 57 2.89 -23.01 29.65
C ARG A 57 3.90 -22.20 28.83
N GLY A 58 4.03 -20.91 29.11
CA GLY A 58 4.99 -20.03 28.45
C GLY A 58 4.66 -19.73 26.98
N ALA A 59 3.41 -19.88 26.52
CA ALA A 59 3.03 -19.70 25.12
C ALA A 59 3.28 -18.28 24.56
N PHE A 60 3.49 -17.29 25.45
CA PHE A 60 3.79 -15.90 25.10
C PHE A 60 5.28 -15.56 25.09
N SER A 61 6.17 -16.52 25.44
CA SER A 61 7.60 -16.27 25.67
C SER A 61 8.43 -16.00 24.41
N VAL A 62 7.97 -16.46 23.24
CA VAL A 62 8.71 -16.32 21.97
C VAL A 62 8.25 -15.10 21.19
N ARG A 63 6.94 -14.98 20.94
CA ARG A 63 6.28 -13.79 20.38
C ARG A 63 4.88 -13.68 20.99
N PRO A 64 4.47 -12.52 21.54
CA PRO A 64 3.17 -12.38 22.18
C PRO A 64 1.99 -12.51 21.19
N PHE A 65 2.26 -12.49 19.87
CA PHE A 65 1.26 -12.65 18.82
C PHE A 65 1.82 -13.51 17.68
N SER A 66 1.26 -14.71 17.51
CA SER A 66 1.63 -15.63 16.43
C SER A 66 0.43 -16.50 16.04
N HIS A 67 0.46 -17.06 14.82
CA HIS A 67 -0.55 -18.03 14.39
C HIS A 67 -0.61 -19.23 15.34
N ALA A 68 0.54 -19.68 15.88
CA ALA A 68 0.60 -20.77 16.84
C ALA A 68 -0.12 -20.44 18.17
N LEU A 69 -0.04 -19.20 18.64
CA LEU A 69 -0.77 -18.76 19.83
C LEU A 69 -2.29 -18.74 19.58
N LEU A 70 -2.72 -18.26 18.42
CA LEU A 70 -4.12 -18.26 18.01
C LEU A 70 -4.67 -19.70 17.89
N ASP A 71 -3.90 -20.59 17.27
CA ASP A 71 -4.28 -21.99 17.14
C ASP A 71 -4.33 -22.68 18.51
N GLY A 72 -3.42 -22.35 19.42
CA GLY A 72 -3.44 -22.80 20.81
C GLY A 72 -4.64 -22.31 21.60
N LEU A 73 -5.07 -21.06 21.41
CA LEU A 73 -6.26 -20.49 22.05
C LEU A 73 -7.55 -21.14 21.56
N LEU A 74 -7.64 -21.41 20.26
CA LEU A 74 -8.78 -22.12 19.66
C LEU A 74 -8.82 -23.58 20.13
N ALA A 75 -7.66 -24.24 20.24
CA ALA A 75 -7.55 -25.61 20.74
C ALA A 75 -8.00 -25.74 22.21
N GLU A 76 -7.70 -24.76 23.07
CA GLU A 76 -8.20 -24.70 24.46
C GLU A 76 -9.74 -24.63 24.55
N ARG A 77 -10.39 -24.24 23.46
CA ARG A 77 -11.85 -24.19 23.33
C ARG A 77 -12.42 -25.41 22.60
N GLY A 78 -11.59 -26.41 22.29
CA GLY A 78 -11.96 -27.56 21.48
C GLY A 78 -12.20 -27.23 20.00
N ILE A 79 -11.81 -26.02 19.56
CA ILE A 79 -11.97 -25.57 18.18
C ILE A 79 -10.69 -25.93 17.42
N LEU A 80 -10.75 -26.97 16.60
CA LEU A 80 -9.66 -27.31 15.69
C LEU A 80 -9.71 -26.37 14.50
N ARG A 81 -8.74 -25.43 14.42
CA ARG A 81 -8.55 -24.64 13.22
C ARG A 81 -7.97 -25.55 12.14
N ARG A 82 -8.80 -25.91 11.15
CA ARG A 82 -8.28 -26.52 9.93
C ARG A 82 -7.42 -25.47 9.24
N ALA A 83 -6.11 -25.69 9.20
CA ALA A 83 -5.23 -24.89 8.36
C ALA A 83 -5.74 -24.99 6.93
N ARG A 84 -6.45 -23.94 6.48
CA ARG A 84 -6.79 -23.82 5.08
C ARG A 84 -5.46 -23.52 4.41
N PRO A 85 -4.91 -24.41 3.57
CA PRO A 85 -3.73 -24.04 2.80
C PRO A 85 -4.12 -22.76 2.08
N VAL A 86 -3.43 -21.68 2.37
CA VAL A 86 -3.59 -20.44 1.62
C VAL A 86 -3.12 -20.81 0.23
N ARG A 87 -4.06 -21.11 -0.66
CA ARG A 87 -3.77 -21.19 -2.10
C ARG A 87 -3.56 -19.76 -2.55
N LEU A 88 -2.39 -19.23 -2.22
CA LEU A 88 -1.90 -18.04 -2.88
C LEU A 88 -1.88 -18.37 -4.38
N PRO A 89 -2.36 -17.48 -5.25
CA PRO A 89 -2.11 -17.65 -6.67
C PRO A 89 -0.61 -17.87 -6.87
N PRO A 90 -0.22 -18.70 -7.85
CA PRO A 90 1.19 -18.95 -8.12
C PRO A 90 1.92 -17.62 -8.26
N ALA A 91 3.10 -17.51 -7.64
CA ALA A 91 3.93 -16.32 -7.78
C ALA A 91 4.09 -16.04 -9.28
N ARG A 92 3.59 -14.89 -9.72
CA ARG A 92 3.77 -14.42 -11.09
C ARG A 92 4.86 -13.37 -11.04
N MET A 93 5.86 -13.52 -11.89
CA MET A 93 6.73 -12.40 -12.20
C MET A 93 5.86 -11.39 -12.96
N GLU A 94 5.82 -10.15 -12.49
CA GLU A 94 5.30 -9.08 -13.34
C GLU A 94 6.17 -9.05 -14.60
N PRO A 95 5.56 -9.00 -15.81
CA PRO A 95 6.33 -8.88 -17.03
C PRO A 95 7.23 -7.66 -16.88
N ALA A 96 8.52 -7.82 -17.21
CA ALA A 96 9.47 -6.73 -17.14
C ALA A 96 8.88 -5.53 -17.88
N SER A 97 8.73 -4.41 -17.15
CA SER A 97 8.27 -3.16 -17.73
C SER A 97 9.02 -2.91 -19.02
N ALA A 98 8.30 -2.58 -20.09
CA ALA A 98 8.87 -2.06 -21.32
C ALA A 98 9.42 -0.64 -21.09
N ALA A 99 10.33 -0.49 -20.12
CA ALA A 99 11.01 0.74 -19.80
C ALA A 99 12.00 1.16 -20.90
N ARG A 100 12.30 0.27 -21.85
CA ARG A 100 13.47 0.43 -22.74
C ARG A 100 13.30 1.49 -23.83
N GLU A 101 12.09 2.00 -24.10
CA GLU A 101 11.88 3.10 -25.04
C GLU A 101 10.75 4.04 -24.59
N ALA A 102 10.80 4.52 -23.35
CA ALA A 102 9.92 5.62 -22.97
C ALA A 102 10.37 6.89 -23.72
N GLY A 103 9.50 7.43 -24.57
CA GLY A 103 9.73 8.74 -25.20
C GLY A 103 10.01 9.84 -24.16
N PRO A 104 10.64 10.95 -24.54
CA PRO A 104 11.08 12.00 -23.61
C PRO A 104 9.93 12.60 -22.78
N LEU A 105 8.68 12.54 -23.27
CA LEU A 105 7.49 13.03 -22.58
C LEU A 105 6.90 12.04 -21.55
N VAL A 106 7.37 10.80 -21.54
CA VAL A 106 6.92 9.71 -20.64
C VAL A 106 7.99 9.35 -19.62
N ALA A 107 9.28 9.49 -19.98
CA ALA A 107 10.41 9.13 -19.13
C ALA A 107 10.32 9.72 -17.69
N PRO A 108 9.94 11.00 -17.49
CA PRO A 108 9.77 11.52 -16.12
C PRO A 108 8.70 10.77 -15.31
N PHE A 109 7.57 10.41 -15.92
CA PHE A 109 6.53 9.63 -15.23
C PHE A 109 7.02 8.23 -14.88
N ARG A 110 7.80 7.59 -15.76
CA ARG A 110 8.42 6.29 -15.46
C ARG A 110 9.32 6.38 -14.24
N THR A 111 10.22 7.37 -14.19
CA THR A 111 11.16 7.57 -13.08
C THR A 111 10.49 7.77 -11.72
N HIS A 112 9.35 8.47 -11.69
CA HIS A 112 8.72 8.90 -10.43
C HIS A 112 7.44 8.15 -10.07
N CYS A 113 6.80 7.45 -11.01
CA CYS A 113 5.47 6.87 -10.80
C CYS A 113 5.40 5.37 -11.13
N ALA A 114 6.38 4.79 -11.82
CA ALA A 114 6.29 3.40 -12.30
C ALA A 114 6.18 2.37 -11.16
N SER A 115 6.81 2.62 -10.00
CA SER A 115 6.76 1.68 -8.85
C SER A 115 5.33 1.29 -8.45
N CYS A 116 4.36 2.18 -8.66
CA CYS A 116 2.96 1.95 -8.34
C CYS A 116 2.03 1.92 -9.56
N HIS A 117 2.36 2.61 -10.65
CA HIS A 117 1.45 2.82 -11.79
C HIS A 117 1.80 2.01 -13.04
N ASP A 118 2.83 1.17 -12.95
CA ASP A 118 3.29 0.27 -14.01
C ASP A 118 3.19 -1.19 -13.58
N THR A 119 2.03 -1.56 -13.02
CA THR A 119 1.80 -2.91 -12.50
C THR A 119 0.62 -3.55 -13.20
N THR A 120 0.32 -4.80 -12.84
CA THR A 120 -0.94 -5.47 -13.20
C THR A 120 -2.07 -5.24 -12.18
N LEU A 121 -1.79 -4.54 -11.07
CA LEU A 121 -2.70 -4.42 -9.93
C LEU A 121 -3.76 -3.33 -10.15
N PRO A 122 -5.02 -3.54 -9.78
CA PRO A 122 -6.08 -2.58 -10.11
C PRO A 122 -6.01 -1.24 -9.36
N HIS A 123 -5.22 -1.16 -8.29
CA HIS A 123 -5.06 0.04 -7.50
C HIS A 123 -3.60 0.21 -7.05
N PRO A 124 -3.00 1.40 -7.27
CA PRO A 124 -3.58 2.57 -7.95
C PRO A 124 -3.73 2.35 -9.47
N PRO A 125 -4.41 3.24 -10.22
CA PRO A 125 -4.64 3.03 -11.65
C PRO A 125 -3.34 2.91 -12.45
N ASN A 126 -3.14 1.80 -13.18
CA ASN A 126 -1.90 1.55 -13.94
C ASN A 126 -1.82 2.31 -15.28
N PHE A 127 -1.70 3.62 -15.22
CA PHE A 127 -1.59 4.45 -16.43
C PHE A 127 -0.22 4.33 -17.15
N LEU A 128 0.76 3.64 -16.56
CA LEU A 128 2.06 3.36 -17.19
C LEU A 128 2.20 1.92 -17.69
N TYR A 129 1.22 1.04 -17.44
CA TYR A 129 1.30 -0.35 -17.85
C TYR A 129 0.85 -0.55 -19.31
N GLY A 130 1.56 -1.37 -20.08
CA GLY A 130 1.20 -1.75 -21.45
C GLY A 130 2.16 -1.22 -22.52
N SER A 131 1.70 -1.18 -23.77
CA SER A 131 2.49 -0.68 -24.90
C SER A 131 2.73 0.83 -24.81
N PRO A 132 3.73 1.40 -25.51
CA PRO A 132 3.95 2.84 -25.54
C PRO A 132 2.70 3.65 -25.94
N ALA A 133 1.92 3.15 -26.90
CA ALA A 133 0.66 3.78 -27.32
C ALA A 133 -0.42 3.73 -26.22
N ASP A 134 -0.52 2.62 -25.48
CA ASP A 134 -1.43 2.51 -24.33
C ASP A 134 -1.08 3.54 -23.25
N VAL A 135 0.22 3.71 -22.99
CA VAL A 135 0.71 4.62 -21.96
C VAL A 135 0.38 6.07 -22.30
N GLU A 136 0.63 6.50 -23.53
CA GLU A 136 0.26 7.86 -23.95
C GLU A 136 -1.25 8.08 -23.85
N ALA A 137 -2.06 7.14 -24.38
CA ALA A 137 -3.52 7.25 -24.30
C ALA A 137 -4.04 7.30 -22.85
N ARG A 138 -3.43 6.53 -21.94
CA ARG A 138 -3.79 6.53 -20.52
C ARG A 138 -3.31 7.78 -19.80
N LEU A 139 -2.12 8.30 -20.12
CA LEU A 139 -1.66 9.59 -19.58
C LEU A 139 -2.62 10.72 -19.97
N ASP A 140 -3.08 10.76 -21.22
CA ASP A 140 -4.10 11.70 -21.68
C ASP A 140 -5.45 11.52 -20.96
N HIS A 141 -5.87 10.27 -20.77
CA HIS A 141 -7.10 9.95 -20.07
C HIS A 141 -7.05 10.33 -18.57
N CYS A 142 -5.92 10.08 -17.92
CA CYS A 142 -5.71 10.29 -16.50
C CYS A 142 -5.26 11.71 -16.12
N ALA A 143 -4.94 12.56 -17.11
CA ALA A 143 -4.32 13.87 -16.91
C ALA A 143 -4.99 14.71 -15.81
N GLU A 144 -6.33 14.81 -15.79
CA GLU A 144 -7.06 15.59 -14.78
C GLU A 144 -6.69 15.17 -13.34
N ARG A 145 -6.70 13.87 -13.08
CA ARG A 145 -6.40 13.32 -11.75
C ARG A 145 -4.92 13.39 -11.43
N ILE A 146 -4.05 13.23 -12.42
CA ILE A 146 -2.59 13.35 -12.25
C ILE A 146 -2.23 14.78 -11.85
N VAL A 147 -2.72 15.78 -12.59
CA VAL A 147 -2.50 17.21 -12.30
C VAL A 147 -2.91 17.55 -10.87
N VAL A 148 -4.09 17.10 -10.44
CA VAL A 148 -4.55 17.38 -9.07
C VAL A 148 -3.65 16.70 -8.03
N ARG A 149 -3.27 15.43 -8.21
CA ARG A 149 -2.40 14.71 -7.26
C ARG A 149 -0.97 15.27 -7.18
N LEU A 150 -0.40 15.72 -8.31
CA LEU A 150 0.89 16.42 -8.33
C LEU A 150 0.80 17.80 -7.67
N GLY A 151 -0.30 18.51 -7.86
CA GLY A 151 -0.53 19.83 -7.25
C GLY A 151 -0.61 19.81 -5.72
N MET A 152 -1.01 18.69 -5.11
CA MET A 152 -1.10 18.56 -3.65
C MET A 152 0.25 18.67 -2.93
N ALA A 153 1.37 18.42 -3.61
CA ALA A 153 2.69 18.48 -3.00
C ALA A 153 3.05 19.89 -2.49
N GLY A 154 2.58 20.93 -3.18
CA GLY A 154 2.80 22.34 -2.80
C GLY A 154 1.80 22.89 -1.78
N LEU A 155 0.81 22.09 -1.36
CA LEU A 155 -0.23 22.54 -0.42
C LEU A 155 0.10 22.12 1.02
N PRO A 156 -0.26 22.95 2.02
CA PRO A 156 -0.30 22.52 3.42
C PRO A 156 -1.20 21.30 3.60
N GLU A 157 -0.87 20.41 4.54
CA GLU A 157 -1.60 19.15 4.74
C GLU A 157 -3.11 19.35 4.93
N ALA A 158 -3.50 20.34 5.73
CA ALA A 158 -4.90 20.68 5.98
C ALA A 158 -5.68 21.12 4.72
N SER A 159 -4.98 21.57 3.68
CA SER A 159 -5.57 22.03 2.42
C SER A 159 -5.60 20.95 1.33
N ARG A 160 -5.05 19.76 1.61
CA ARG A 160 -4.96 18.68 0.63
C ARG A 160 -6.27 17.91 0.56
N SER A 161 -6.93 17.96 -0.59
CA SER A 161 -8.12 17.13 -0.86
C SER A 161 -7.77 15.65 -1.13
N LYS A 162 -6.50 15.37 -1.46
CA LYS A 162 -5.93 14.04 -1.64
C LYS A 162 -4.45 14.01 -1.24
N PRO A 163 -3.90 12.83 -0.89
CA PRO A 163 -2.45 12.70 -0.69
C PRO A 163 -1.67 13.11 -1.95
N PRO A 164 -0.49 13.72 -1.82
CA PRO A 164 0.35 14.04 -2.98
C PRO A 164 0.83 12.78 -3.69
N MET A 165 1.29 12.96 -4.94
CA MET A 165 1.98 11.94 -5.70
C MET A 165 3.38 12.45 -6.08
N PRO A 166 4.45 11.67 -5.82
CA PRO A 166 4.46 10.43 -5.02
C PRO A 166 4.03 10.67 -3.55
N PRO A 167 3.48 9.64 -2.86
CA PRO A 167 3.15 9.76 -1.44
C PRO A 167 4.43 9.88 -0.59
N ALA A 168 4.32 10.50 0.59
CA ALA A 168 5.48 10.77 1.45
C ALA A 168 6.29 9.49 1.81
N ALA A 169 5.61 8.36 2.01
CA ALA A 169 6.28 7.08 2.28
C ALA A 169 7.16 6.61 1.10
N GLU A 170 6.72 6.83 -0.14
CA GLU A 170 7.50 6.49 -1.34
C GLU A 170 8.73 7.40 -1.46
N LEU A 171 8.56 8.71 -1.21
CA LEU A 171 9.68 9.66 -1.19
C LEU A 171 10.70 9.28 -0.11
N ALA A 172 10.23 8.95 1.10
CA ALA A 172 11.08 8.54 2.21
C ALA A 172 11.88 7.26 1.90
N SER A 173 11.27 6.28 1.21
CA SER A 173 11.97 5.05 0.79
C SER A 173 13.17 5.32 -0.14
N ARG A 174 13.16 6.47 -0.83
CA ARG A 174 14.20 6.94 -1.74
C ARG A 174 15.13 7.97 -1.09
N GLY A 175 14.94 8.28 0.20
CA GLY A 175 15.69 9.33 0.91
C GLY A 175 15.37 10.75 0.43
N ILE A 176 14.20 10.97 -0.16
CA ILE A 176 13.76 12.29 -0.65
C ILE A 176 12.86 12.94 0.39
N ASP A 177 13.23 14.14 0.84
CA ASP A 177 12.38 14.95 1.72
C ASP A 177 11.15 15.50 0.96
N PRO A 178 9.91 15.36 1.49
CA PRO A 178 8.72 15.87 0.83
C PRO A 178 8.71 17.39 0.59
N ALA A 179 9.32 18.19 1.46
CA ALA A 179 9.38 19.64 1.26
C ALA A 179 10.35 19.99 0.14
N HIS A 180 11.51 19.33 0.08
CA HIS A 180 12.44 19.44 -1.05
C HIS A 180 11.79 19.01 -2.37
N TRP A 181 11.06 17.89 -2.38
CA TRP A 181 10.32 17.44 -3.57
C TRP A 181 9.30 18.48 -4.06
N ALA A 182 8.58 19.12 -3.14
CA ALA A 182 7.52 20.07 -3.46
C ALA A 182 8.00 21.29 -4.26
N VAL A 183 9.28 21.66 -4.11
CA VAL A 183 9.92 22.80 -4.80
C VAL A 183 10.93 22.35 -5.87
N SER A 184 10.96 21.05 -6.19
CA SER A 184 11.95 20.48 -7.11
C SER A 184 11.64 20.79 -8.59
N PRO A 185 12.66 21.00 -9.43
CA PRO A 185 12.46 21.17 -10.87
C PRO A 185 11.85 19.92 -11.53
N GLU A 186 12.10 18.73 -10.99
CA GLU A 186 11.54 17.46 -11.45
C GLU A 186 10.02 17.43 -11.30
N LEU A 187 9.49 17.87 -10.16
CA LEU A 187 8.06 17.97 -9.94
C LEU A 187 7.43 19.00 -10.89
N ASP A 188 8.10 20.11 -11.15
CA ASP A 188 7.60 21.13 -12.08
C ASP A 188 7.57 20.64 -13.53
N VAL A 189 8.54 19.81 -13.95
CA VAL A 189 8.49 19.10 -15.24
C VAL A 189 7.26 18.18 -15.30
N LEU A 190 7.03 17.36 -14.26
CA LEU A 190 5.87 16.46 -14.20
C LEU A 190 4.54 17.24 -14.28
N LYS A 191 4.42 18.35 -13.54
CA LYS A 191 3.23 19.22 -13.58
C LYS A 191 2.99 19.76 -14.98
N ARG A 192 4.03 20.28 -15.65
CA ARG A 192 3.91 20.81 -17.02
C ARG A 192 3.51 19.73 -18.02
N LEU A 193 4.13 18.55 -17.95
CA LEU A 193 3.82 17.42 -18.83
C LEU A 193 2.40 16.87 -18.59
N ALA A 194 1.91 16.87 -17.36
CA ALA A 194 0.53 16.48 -17.07
C ALA A 194 -0.46 17.54 -17.56
N ALA A 195 -0.13 18.82 -17.38
CA ALA A 195 -0.96 19.94 -17.83
C ALA A 195 -1.09 20.02 -19.36
N SER A 196 -0.03 19.72 -20.12
CA SER A 196 -0.07 19.73 -21.59
C SER A 196 -1.06 18.73 -22.19
N ARG A 197 -1.52 17.75 -21.39
CA ARG A 197 -2.46 16.70 -21.78
C ARG A 197 -3.93 17.02 -21.48
N LEU A 198 -4.23 18.20 -20.91
CA LEU A 198 -5.57 18.56 -20.44
C LEU A 198 -6.59 18.96 -21.54
N ARG A 199 -6.25 18.87 -22.83
CA ARG A 199 -7.15 19.20 -23.97
C ARG A 199 -7.92 20.52 -23.78
N GLY A 200 -7.23 21.56 -23.30
CA GLY A 200 -7.78 22.91 -23.12
C GLY A 200 -8.39 23.21 -21.75
N GLN A 201 -8.41 22.26 -20.80
CA GLN A 201 -8.81 22.56 -19.42
C GLN A 201 -7.69 23.28 -18.65
N ASP A 202 -8.05 24.28 -17.84
CA ASP A 202 -7.12 24.99 -16.96
C ASP A 202 -6.75 24.12 -15.74
N PRO A 203 -5.46 23.82 -15.49
CA PRO A 203 -5.00 23.11 -14.30
C PRO A 203 -5.51 23.71 -12.98
N ALA A 204 -5.57 25.04 -12.86
CA ALA A 204 -5.98 25.69 -11.62
C ALA A 204 -7.47 25.46 -11.34
N SER A 205 -8.31 25.39 -12.38
CA SER A 205 -9.72 25.02 -12.25
C SER A 205 -9.91 23.61 -11.68
N LEU A 206 -9.04 22.66 -12.04
CA LEU A 206 -9.12 21.28 -11.57
C LEU A 206 -8.80 21.15 -10.08
N LEU A 207 -7.85 21.94 -9.58
CA LEU A 207 -7.48 21.97 -8.16
C LEU A 207 -8.62 22.47 -7.26
N ARG A 208 -9.55 23.27 -7.80
CA ARG A 208 -10.73 23.77 -7.07
C ARG A 208 -11.92 22.80 -7.11
N ARG A 209 -11.92 21.82 -8.01
CA ARG A 209 -13.02 20.85 -8.16
C ARG A 209 -12.89 19.70 -7.15
N PRO A 210 -14.00 19.18 -6.61
CA PRO A 210 -13.98 17.95 -5.83
C PRO A 210 -13.36 16.80 -6.64
N TYR A 211 -12.35 16.12 -6.09
CA TYR A 211 -11.61 15.07 -6.79
C TYR A 211 -12.50 13.96 -7.36
N ALA A 212 -13.60 13.64 -6.67
CA ALA A 212 -14.57 12.62 -7.10
C ALA A 212 -15.34 13.00 -8.38
N GLN A 213 -15.44 14.30 -8.70
CA GLN A 213 -16.09 14.81 -9.92
C GLN A 213 -15.15 14.88 -11.12
N LEU A 214 -13.86 14.57 -10.94
CA LEU A 214 -12.91 14.45 -12.04
C LEU A 214 -13.13 13.12 -12.77
N ARG A 215 -12.87 13.10 -14.09
CA ARG A 215 -12.96 11.88 -14.89
C ARG A 215 -12.16 10.76 -14.23
N SER A 216 -12.73 9.56 -14.13
CA SER A 216 -12.00 8.40 -13.60
C SER A 216 -10.80 8.09 -14.49
N CYS A 217 -9.65 7.77 -13.90
CA CYS A 217 -8.41 7.57 -14.66
C CYS A 217 -8.40 6.25 -15.43
N LEU A 218 -8.94 5.17 -14.85
CA LEU A 218 -9.16 3.92 -15.56
C LEU A 218 -10.52 3.35 -15.12
N PRO A 219 -11.16 2.52 -15.95
CA PRO A 219 -12.32 1.75 -15.51
C PRO A 219 -11.92 0.86 -14.32
N SER A 220 -12.83 0.70 -13.36
CA SER A 220 -12.65 -0.30 -12.30
C SER A 220 -12.44 -1.66 -12.96
N PRO A 221 -11.50 -2.49 -12.46
CA PRO A 221 -11.33 -3.84 -12.99
C PRO A 221 -12.67 -4.59 -12.93
N SER A 222 -13.19 -5.04 -14.09
CA SER A 222 -14.28 -6.02 -14.09
C SER A 222 -13.70 -7.34 -13.59
N TYR A 223 -13.86 -7.61 -12.28
CA TYR A 223 -13.48 -8.90 -11.72
C TYR A 223 -14.40 -10.05 -12.23
N ALA A 224 -15.46 -9.71 -12.98
CA ALA A 224 -16.53 -10.63 -13.37
C ALA A 224 -16.33 -11.36 -14.72
N GLU A 225 -15.37 -11.00 -15.57
CA GLU A 225 -15.33 -11.54 -16.95
C GLU A 225 -14.17 -12.48 -17.28
N ARG A 226 -13.25 -12.75 -16.34
CA ARG A 226 -12.10 -13.67 -16.58
C ARG A 226 -12.20 -15.00 -15.85
N SER A 227 -13.42 -15.52 -15.69
CA SER A 227 -13.68 -16.87 -15.15
C SER A 227 -14.64 -17.69 -16.04
N ARG A 228 -14.59 -17.49 -17.35
CA ARG A 228 -15.21 -18.41 -18.31
C ARG A 228 -14.15 -19.13 -19.10
#